data_AF-A0A4U7B0N3-F1
#
_entry.id   AF-A0A4U7B0N3-F1
#
_cell.length_a   1.000
_cell.length_b   1.000
_cell.length_c   1.000
_cell.angle_alpha   90.00
_cell.angle_beta   90.00
_cell.angle_gamma   90.00
#
_symmetry.space_group_name_H-M   'P 1'
#
loop_
_entity.id
_entity.type
_entity.pdbx_description
1 polymer ?
#
loop_
_entity_poly.entity_id
_entity_poly.type
_entity_poly.pdbx_seq_one_letter_code
_entity_poly.pdbx_strand_id
1 'polypeptide(L)'
;MSTPPEATTANRETVTICQAWEGDVYIVPGAEATRRYLVSSAVLRRASPVFQAMLSDRYAEGQDLSRQSPNEIILEDDEENILEAVLCMVHNDFDNSYDDFWESPNKIAQLCDKYDCIAFLAGYMGVWLRAQSMEPFSYGDEEELCERIVAARIFKEQLYAKIFLHRLAMHLDGHLNPLHEVADGLLDVSQIRRVQGLRQSMRVQIADIAHDLIEPGRQCSFIVMFTAENEFGHLLVELVKEQRPHQAILLVKRFVESLQYCICNAESAVGFCTAAAKRAVKHGFALVHTFSHSRGFTSPGTVLYFFIPFASPSGLLSQPPSYLYSLSSGNIMVVLDTELLYDTGDVLLVPGEGANKRYLASPFVLGFASPVFKAMFSDRYAEGPHLSSSSPKEPLLQGDDKEALTTVLRYMHFEEENDSVPGSDIYQFSVVCDKYN
;
A
#
# COMPACT_ATOMS: atom_id res chain seq x y z
N MET A 1 -16.74 -21.54 46.81
CA MET A 1 -16.69 -21.18 45.39
C MET A 1 -17.30 -19.79 45.28
N SER A 2 -16.46 -18.76 45.31
CA SER A 2 -16.91 -17.39 45.15
C SER A 2 -17.08 -17.14 43.66
N THR A 3 -18.27 -16.72 43.25
CA THR A 3 -18.53 -16.18 41.92
C THR A 3 -17.55 -15.06 41.61
N PRO A 4 -16.92 -15.02 40.42
CA PRO A 4 -16.14 -13.85 40.01
C PRO A 4 -17.06 -12.62 40.01
N PRO A 5 -16.55 -11.42 40.37
CA PRO A 5 -17.32 -10.20 40.22
C PRO A 5 -17.65 -10.01 38.75
N GLU A 6 -18.93 -9.86 38.41
CA GLU A 6 -19.35 -9.30 37.12
C GLU A 6 -18.62 -7.96 36.97
N ALA A 7 -17.67 -7.88 36.03
CA ALA A 7 -17.11 -6.62 35.62
C ALA A 7 -18.26 -5.74 35.11
N THR A 8 -18.68 -4.79 35.93
CA THR A 8 -19.68 -3.79 35.57
C THR A 8 -19.23 -3.10 34.28
N THR A 9 -19.99 -3.30 33.20
CA THR A 9 -19.94 -2.64 31.87
C THR A 9 -19.94 -1.11 31.91
N ALA A 10 -20.00 -0.49 33.10
CA ALA A 10 -20.29 0.93 33.30
C ALA A 10 -19.09 1.88 33.22
N ASN A 11 -17.85 1.42 32.96
CA ASN A 11 -16.67 2.28 33.08
C ASN A 11 -15.66 2.19 31.91
N ARG A 12 -16.11 1.81 30.71
CA ARG A 12 -15.25 1.84 29.52
C ARG A 12 -15.00 3.26 29.04
N GLU A 13 -13.75 3.57 28.70
CA GLU A 13 -13.42 4.80 28.00
C GLU A 13 -14.07 4.79 26.63
N THR A 14 -14.70 5.89 26.25
CA THR A 14 -15.34 6.03 24.94
C THR A 14 -14.40 6.77 24.00
N VAL A 15 -13.93 6.07 22.98
CA VAL A 15 -13.16 6.65 21.88
C VAL A 15 -14.11 6.86 20.71
N THR A 16 -14.11 8.05 20.11
CA THR A 16 -14.95 8.34 18.94
C THR A 16 -14.09 8.21 17.70
N ILE A 17 -14.32 7.14 16.91
CA ILE A 17 -13.61 6.87 15.65
C ILE A 17 -14.58 7.12 14.49
N CYS A 18 -15.06 8.34 14.45
CA CYS A 18 -15.87 8.87 13.37
C CYS A 18 -16.08 10.36 13.66
N GLN A 19 -16.68 11.05 12.70
CA GLN A 19 -17.21 12.36 12.99
C GLN A 19 -18.34 12.21 14.02
N ALA A 20 -18.25 12.90 15.16
CA ALA A 20 -19.09 12.67 16.33
C ALA A 20 -20.62 12.69 16.08
N TRP A 21 -21.09 13.28 14.98
CA TRP A 21 -22.50 13.33 14.60
C TRP A 21 -22.97 12.15 13.72
N GLU A 22 -22.06 11.25 13.33
CA GLU A 22 -22.32 10.08 12.49
C GLU A 22 -22.37 8.78 13.28
N GLY A 23 -21.76 8.75 14.47
CA GLY A 23 -21.68 7.59 15.32
C GLY A 23 -23.06 7.11 15.78
N ASP A 24 -23.38 5.86 15.48
CA ASP A 24 -24.68 5.22 15.74
C ASP A 24 -24.56 3.82 16.35
N VAL A 25 -23.32 3.34 16.55
CA VAL A 25 -23.02 2.06 17.20
C VAL A 25 -21.71 2.13 17.99
N TYR A 26 -21.69 1.45 19.14
CA TYR A 26 -20.48 1.18 19.91
C TYR A 26 -19.95 -0.21 19.58
N ILE A 27 -18.66 -0.30 19.24
CA ILE A 27 -17.94 -1.56 19.10
C ILE A 27 -17.03 -1.77 20.31
N VAL A 28 -17.03 -2.98 20.87
CA VAL A 28 -16.25 -3.33 22.07
C VAL A 28 -15.41 -4.58 21.80
N PRO A 29 -14.07 -4.50 21.77
CA PRO A 29 -13.18 -5.63 21.53
C PRO A 29 -12.98 -6.48 22.80
N GLY A 30 -13.70 -7.59 22.90
CA GLY A 30 -13.63 -8.47 24.06
C GLY A 30 -14.56 -8.05 25.20
N ALA A 31 -14.93 -9.02 26.04
CA ALA A 31 -15.76 -8.74 27.22
C ALA A 31 -15.03 -7.86 28.26
N GLU A 32 -13.72 -8.01 28.37
CA GLU A 32 -12.86 -7.29 29.32
C GLU A 32 -12.22 -6.01 28.74
N ALA A 33 -12.71 -5.53 27.58
CA ALA A 33 -12.21 -4.31 26.95
C ALA A 33 -12.26 -3.13 27.90
N THR A 34 -11.20 -2.32 27.90
CA THR A 34 -11.15 -1.06 28.64
C THR A 34 -11.78 0.08 27.87
N ARG A 35 -11.84 -0.05 26.53
CA ARG A 35 -12.38 0.94 25.61
C ARG A 35 -13.59 0.43 24.84
N ARG A 36 -14.42 1.38 24.41
CA ARG A 36 -15.47 1.18 23.41
C ARG A 36 -15.38 2.27 22.36
N TYR A 37 -15.68 1.91 21.13
CA TYR A 37 -15.46 2.76 19.97
C TYR A 37 -16.80 3.19 19.38
N LEU A 38 -17.10 4.49 19.43
CA LEU A 38 -18.26 5.05 18.74
C LEU A 38 -17.91 5.21 17.26
N VAL A 39 -18.60 4.46 16.41
CA VAL A 39 -18.34 4.37 14.97
C VAL A 39 -19.63 4.50 14.18
N SER A 40 -19.50 4.69 12.86
CA SER A 40 -20.63 4.72 11.94
C SER A 40 -20.89 3.34 11.33
N SER A 41 -22.06 2.77 11.63
CA SER A 41 -22.56 1.52 11.07
C SER A 41 -22.59 1.55 9.53
N ALA A 42 -22.88 2.71 8.93
CA ALA A 42 -22.93 2.85 7.47
C ALA A 42 -21.56 2.63 6.83
N VAL A 43 -20.48 3.16 7.43
CA VAL A 43 -19.12 2.98 6.94
C VAL A 43 -18.68 1.52 7.12
N LEU A 44 -18.93 0.93 8.30
CA LEU A 44 -18.59 -0.48 8.56
C LEU A 44 -19.27 -1.43 7.58
N ARG A 45 -20.57 -1.25 7.32
CA ARG A 45 -21.32 -2.07 6.34
C ARG A 45 -20.80 -1.92 4.92
N ARG A 46 -20.25 -0.77 4.56
CA ARG A 46 -19.62 -0.56 3.26
C ARG A 46 -18.27 -1.28 3.18
N ALA A 47 -17.48 -1.17 4.23
CA ALA A 47 -16.12 -1.70 4.25
C ALA A 47 -16.06 -3.23 4.38
N SER A 48 -17.07 -3.84 5.01
CA SER A 48 -17.06 -5.24 5.40
C SER A 48 -18.43 -5.90 5.14
N PRO A 49 -18.49 -6.93 4.28
CA PRO A 49 -19.68 -7.77 4.12
C PRO A 49 -20.12 -8.46 5.42
N VAL A 50 -19.18 -8.76 6.32
CA VAL A 50 -19.48 -9.34 7.64
C VAL A 50 -20.24 -8.34 8.50
N PHE A 51 -19.76 -7.10 8.60
CA PHE A 51 -20.49 -6.04 9.28
C PHE A 51 -21.79 -5.68 8.55
N GLN A 52 -21.84 -5.76 7.21
CA GLN A 52 -23.08 -5.62 6.44
C GLN A 52 -24.16 -6.60 6.88
N ALA A 53 -23.79 -7.87 7.04
CA ALA A 53 -24.71 -8.90 7.52
C ALA A 53 -25.08 -8.67 9.00
N MET A 54 -24.08 -8.46 9.87
CA MET A 54 -24.25 -8.30 11.32
C MET A 54 -25.12 -7.08 11.67
N LEU A 55 -24.90 -5.95 11.01
CA LEU A 55 -25.62 -4.69 11.22
C LEU A 55 -26.86 -4.55 10.33
N SER A 56 -27.39 -5.67 9.84
CA SER A 56 -28.69 -5.70 9.15
C SER A 56 -29.83 -5.95 10.14
N ASP A 57 -31.04 -5.51 9.80
CA ASP A 57 -32.25 -5.66 10.62
C ASP A 57 -32.60 -7.13 10.98
N ARG A 58 -31.90 -8.11 10.38
CA ARG A 58 -32.09 -9.54 10.63
C ARG A 58 -31.49 -9.99 11.98
N TYR A 59 -30.51 -9.26 12.48
CA TYR A 59 -29.78 -9.56 13.69
C TYR A 59 -30.07 -8.50 14.75
N ALA A 60 -29.94 -8.86 16.03
CA ALA A 60 -30.24 -7.94 17.12
C ALA A 60 -29.27 -6.74 17.12
N GLU A 61 -28.03 -6.98 16.71
CA GLU A 61 -26.95 -6.03 16.56
C GLU A 61 -27.27 -4.90 15.55
N GLY A 62 -28.04 -5.22 14.51
CA GLY A 62 -28.46 -4.26 13.49
C GLY A 62 -29.80 -3.58 13.75
N GLN A 63 -30.56 -4.02 14.76
CA GLN A 63 -31.84 -3.41 15.12
C GLN A 63 -31.62 -2.16 15.96
N ASP A 64 -32.51 -1.17 15.82
CA ASP A 64 -32.53 0.05 16.64
C ASP A 64 -31.21 0.87 16.64
N LEU A 65 -30.40 0.77 15.58
CA LEU A 65 -29.22 1.62 15.40
C LEU A 65 -29.61 3.09 15.42
N SER A 66 -29.05 3.83 16.38
CA SER A 66 -29.50 5.19 16.71
C SER A 66 -28.34 6.04 17.19
N ARG A 67 -28.27 7.26 16.68
CA ARG A 67 -27.28 8.25 17.15
C ARG A 67 -27.60 8.77 18.54
N GLN A 68 -28.88 8.79 18.92
CA GLN A 68 -29.32 9.27 20.24
C GLN A 68 -29.11 8.22 21.32
N SER A 69 -29.11 6.94 20.94
CA SER A 69 -28.88 5.81 21.85
C SER A 69 -28.14 4.70 21.11
N PRO A 70 -26.83 4.85 20.85
CA PRO A 70 -26.07 3.85 20.11
C PRO A 70 -26.03 2.51 20.83
N ASN A 71 -26.30 1.43 20.10
CA ASN A 71 -26.23 0.07 20.64
C ASN A 71 -24.78 -0.37 20.81
N GLU A 72 -24.53 -1.26 21.77
CA GLU A 72 -23.19 -1.81 22.05
C GLU A 72 -23.07 -3.23 21.52
N ILE A 73 -22.05 -3.48 20.69
CA ILE A 73 -21.74 -4.79 20.11
C ILE A 73 -20.39 -5.25 20.67
N ILE A 74 -20.39 -6.42 21.32
CA ILE A 74 -19.20 -7.02 21.91
C ILE A 74 -18.63 -8.05 20.93
N LEU A 75 -17.36 -7.87 20.55
CA LEU A 75 -16.61 -8.76 19.67
C LEU A 75 -15.61 -9.55 20.51
N GLU A 76 -16.05 -10.66 21.10
CA GLU A 76 -15.36 -11.36 22.19
C GLU A 76 -13.91 -11.77 21.89
N ASP A 77 -13.60 -12.09 20.63
CA ASP A 77 -12.32 -12.64 20.20
C ASP A 77 -11.32 -11.60 19.68
N ASP A 78 -11.68 -10.32 19.66
CA ASP A 78 -10.86 -9.28 19.03
C ASP A 78 -9.94 -8.57 20.03
N GLU A 79 -8.67 -8.40 19.64
CA GLU A 79 -7.69 -7.63 20.41
C GLU A 79 -7.96 -6.12 20.30
N GLU A 80 -7.99 -5.43 21.43
CA GLU A 80 -8.40 -4.01 21.52
C GLU A 80 -7.61 -3.09 20.57
N ASN A 81 -6.28 -3.15 20.61
CA ASN A 81 -5.42 -2.28 19.79
C ASN A 81 -5.51 -2.60 18.28
N ILE A 82 -5.69 -3.88 17.92
CA ILE A 82 -5.77 -4.29 16.52
C ILE A 82 -7.11 -3.89 15.91
N LEU A 83 -8.20 -4.06 16.67
CA LEU A 83 -9.52 -3.62 16.23
C LEU A 83 -9.59 -2.10 16.09
N GLU A 84 -9.05 -1.36 17.04
CA GLU A 84 -8.94 0.10 16.95
C GLU A 84 -8.24 0.54 15.67
N ALA A 85 -7.09 -0.06 15.35
CA ALA A 85 -6.36 0.25 14.12
C ALA A 85 -7.23 0.04 12.87
N VAL A 86 -7.94 -1.09 12.79
CA VAL A 86 -8.85 -1.39 11.68
C VAL A 86 -10.02 -0.41 11.63
N LEU A 87 -10.62 -0.06 12.77
CA LEU A 87 -11.69 0.93 12.84
C LEU A 87 -11.20 2.31 12.37
N CYS A 88 -10.05 2.78 12.86
CA CYS A 88 -9.43 4.04 12.41
C CYS A 88 -9.19 4.04 10.91
N MET A 89 -8.65 2.96 10.36
CA MET A 89 -8.41 2.82 8.92
C MET A 89 -9.71 2.82 8.10
N VAL A 90 -10.74 2.10 8.56
CA VAL A 90 -12.04 2.06 7.89
C VAL A 90 -12.73 3.44 7.94
N HIS A 91 -12.53 4.17 9.04
CA HIS A 91 -13.10 5.49 9.27
C HIS A 91 -12.20 6.65 8.83
N ASN A 92 -11.07 6.38 8.16
CA ASN A 92 -10.09 7.38 7.73
C ASN A 92 -9.70 8.36 8.86
N ASP A 93 -9.70 7.88 10.11
CA ASP A 93 -9.49 8.69 11.30
C ASP A 93 -8.04 8.54 11.78
N PHE A 94 -7.15 9.33 11.17
CA PHE A 94 -5.70 9.23 11.35
C PHE A 94 -5.11 10.38 12.18
N ASP A 95 -5.85 10.85 13.18
CA ASP A 95 -5.63 12.13 13.86
C ASP A 95 -4.35 12.22 14.73
N ASN A 96 -3.33 11.33 14.55
CA ASN A 96 -1.86 11.56 14.73
C ASN A 96 -1.00 10.30 15.02
N SER A 97 -1.53 9.07 15.03
CA SER A 97 -0.78 7.86 15.44
C SER A 97 -0.59 6.82 14.33
N TYR A 98 -0.31 7.25 13.10
CA TYR A 98 -0.17 6.32 11.97
C TYR A 98 0.91 5.26 12.21
N ASP A 99 1.97 5.60 12.93
CA ASP A 99 3.11 4.71 13.17
C ASP A 99 2.76 3.57 14.14
N ASP A 100 1.95 3.83 15.17
CA ASP A 100 1.60 2.85 16.20
C ASP A 100 0.63 1.78 15.69
N PHE A 101 -0.15 2.09 14.65
CA PHE A 101 -1.11 1.12 14.11
C PHE A 101 -0.42 -0.10 13.50
N TRP A 102 0.78 0.05 12.98
CA TRP A 102 1.43 -1.00 12.19
C TRP A 102 2.41 -1.87 12.98
N GLU A 103 2.37 -1.85 14.31
CA GLU A 103 3.20 -2.71 15.17
C GLU A 103 2.99 -4.20 14.92
N SER A 104 1.80 -4.62 14.47
CA SER A 104 1.47 -6.03 14.19
C SER A 104 0.67 -6.18 12.88
N PRO A 105 1.33 -6.00 11.72
CA PRO A 105 0.65 -5.95 10.42
C PRO A 105 0.00 -7.28 10.04
N ASN A 106 0.54 -8.41 10.52
CA ASN A 106 -0.06 -9.74 10.41
C ASN A 106 -1.41 -9.83 11.11
N LYS A 107 -1.54 -9.30 12.33
CA LYS A 107 -2.78 -9.30 13.12
C LYS A 107 -3.84 -8.41 12.48
N ILE A 108 -3.44 -7.23 12.01
CA ILE A 108 -4.32 -6.37 11.19
C ILE A 108 -4.84 -7.14 9.98
N ALA A 109 -3.94 -7.80 9.25
CA ALA A 109 -4.33 -8.55 8.06
C ALA A 109 -5.27 -9.71 8.39
N GLN A 110 -5.02 -10.46 9.47
CA GLN A 110 -5.93 -11.50 9.95
C GLN A 110 -7.31 -10.94 10.33
N LEU A 111 -7.35 -9.78 10.99
CA LEU A 111 -8.62 -9.13 11.34
C LEU A 111 -9.37 -8.65 10.09
N CYS A 112 -8.65 -8.15 9.09
CA CYS A 112 -9.23 -7.78 7.81
C CYS A 112 -9.79 -8.98 7.05
N ASP A 113 -9.12 -10.13 7.10
CA ASP A 113 -9.61 -11.40 6.54
C ASP A 113 -10.87 -11.88 7.28
N LYS A 114 -10.86 -11.84 8.63
CA LYS A 114 -11.99 -12.21 9.49
C LYS A 114 -13.25 -11.42 9.14
N TYR A 115 -13.12 -10.12 8.92
CA TYR A 115 -14.24 -9.24 8.58
C TYR A 115 -14.44 -9.03 7.08
N ASP A 116 -13.67 -9.72 6.22
CA ASP A 116 -13.72 -9.58 4.76
C ASP A 116 -13.63 -8.12 4.27
N CYS A 117 -12.74 -7.33 4.88
CA CYS A 117 -12.47 -5.93 4.50
C CYS A 117 -11.10 -5.72 3.84
N ILE A 118 -10.46 -6.81 3.38
CA ILE A 118 -9.17 -6.76 2.67
C ILE A 118 -9.22 -5.84 1.45
N ALA A 119 -10.27 -5.96 0.62
CA ALA A 119 -10.39 -5.15 -0.59
C ALA A 119 -10.51 -3.66 -0.26
N PHE A 120 -11.27 -3.32 0.79
CA PHE A 120 -11.46 -1.94 1.24
C PHE A 120 -10.13 -1.32 1.74
N LEU A 121 -9.30 -2.11 2.42
CA LEU A 121 -8.05 -1.63 3.02
C LEU A 121 -6.80 -1.92 2.18
N ALA A 122 -6.94 -2.46 0.96
CA ALA A 122 -5.82 -2.85 0.10
C ALA A 122 -4.92 -1.66 -0.24
N GLY A 123 -5.50 -0.49 -0.53
CA GLY A 123 -4.74 0.73 -0.81
C GLY A 123 -3.83 1.16 0.34
N TYR A 124 -4.35 1.14 1.58
CA TYR A 124 -3.57 1.46 2.79
C TYR A 124 -2.42 0.49 2.98
N MET A 125 -2.71 -0.81 2.93
CA MET A 125 -1.69 -1.84 3.10
C MET A 125 -0.63 -1.78 1.98
N GLY A 126 -1.03 -1.56 0.73
CA GLY A 126 -0.10 -1.44 -0.40
C GLY A 126 0.86 -0.26 -0.27
N VAL A 127 0.38 0.89 0.24
CA VAL A 127 1.23 2.06 0.55
C VAL A 127 2.18 1.74 1.71
N TRP A 128 1.67 1.12 2.77
CA TRP A 128 2.48 0.76 3.92
C TRP A 128 3.58 -0.27 3.56
N LEU A 129 3.22 -1.39 2.91
CA LEU A 129 4.17 -2.42 2.46
C LEU A 129 5.24 -1.82 1.53
N ARG A 130 4.87 -0.82 0.73
CA ARG A 130 5.83 -0.06 -0.10
C ARG A 130 6.84 0.69 0.75
N ALA A 131 6.38 1.46 1.73
CA ALA A 131 7.26 2.20 2.63
C ALA A 131 8.20 1.23 3.37
N GLN A 132 7.65 0.14 3.90
CA GLN A 132 8.42 -0.89 4.60
C GLN A 132 9.40 -1.65 3.70
N SER A 133 9.08 -1.80 2.41
CA SER A 133 10.02 -2.31 1.41
C SER A 133 11.17 -1.34 1.10
N MET A 134 11.15 -0.11 1.61
CA MET A 134 12.20 0.87 1.39
C MET A 134 13.05 1.16 2.64
N GLU A 135 12.54 0.81 3.83
CA GLU A 135 13.23 1.08 5.09
C GLU A 135 14.60 0.39 5.19
N PRO A 136 15.61 1.05 5.80
CA PRO A 136 16.87 0.41 6.20
C PRO A 136 16.65 -0.63 7.29
N PHE A 137 17.35 -1.76 7.17
CA PHE A 137 17.28 -2.84 8.15
C PHE A 137 18.01 -2.52 9.46
N SER A 138 17.40 -2.94 10.57
CA SER A 138 18.12 -3.21 11.81
C SER A 138 18.36 -4.73 11.95
N TYR A 139 19.31 -5.12 12.80
CA TYR A 139 19.50 -6.53 13.16
C TYR A 139 18.50 -6.89 14.26
N GLY A 140 17.79 -8.02 14.11
CA GLY A 140 16.79 -8.52 15.06
C GLY A 140 15.35 -8.48 14.56
N ASP A 141 15.13 -8.03 13.31
CA ASP A 141 13.79 -7.78 12.76
C ASP A 141 13.20 -9.01 12.02
N GLU A 142 13.69 -10.23 12.30
CA GLU A 142 13.25 -11.42 11.53
C GLU A 142 11.79 -11.79 11.77
N GLU A 143 11.31 -11.65 13.01
CA GLU A 143 9.91 -11.85 13.37
C GLU A 143 9.04 -10.84 12.61
N GLU A 144 9.42 -9.57 12.64
CA GLU A 144 8.73 -8.50 11.91
C GLU A 144 8.68 -8.75 10.40
N LEU A 145 9.75 -9.30 9.81
CA LEU A 145 9.72 -9.74 8.41
C LEU A 145 8.73 -10.87 8.17
N CYS A 146 8.61 -11.82 9.08
CA CYS A 146 7.61 -12.89 8.99
C CYS A 146 6.20 -12.29 9.02
N GLU A 147 5.94 -11.31 9.89
CA GLU A 147 4.67 -10.61 9.97
C GLU A 147 4.34 -9.85 8.68
N ARG A 148 5.31 -9.10 8.13
CA ARG A 148 5.20 -8.40 6.85
C ARG A 148 4.92 -9.35 5.68
N ILE A 149 5.53 -10.55 5.67
CA ILE A 149 5.25 -11.59 4.66
C ILE A 149 3.81 -12.09 4.78
N VAL A 150 3.33 -12.36 5.99
CA VAL A 150 1.95 -12.81 6.24
C VAL A 150 0.96 -11.75 5.79
N ALA A 151 1.16 -10.50 6.22
CA ALA A 151 0.31 -9.36 5.83
C ALA A 151 0.24 -9.20 4.31
N ALA A 152 1.39 -9.18 3.63
CA ALA A 152 1.45 -9.08 2.17
C ALA A 152 0.70 -10.22 1.47
N ARG A 153 0.75 -11.44 2.01
CA ARG A 153 0.04 -12.59 1.41
C ARG A 153 -1.47 -12.49 1.58
N ILE A 154 -1.95 -12.12 2.77
CA ILE A 154 -3.38 -11.96 3.04
C ILE A 154 -3.97 -10.87 2.12
N PHE A 155 -3.27 -9.74 1.98
CA PHE A 155 -3.64 -8.66 1.06
C PHE A 155 -3.35 -8.96 -0.42
N LYS A 156 -2.87 -10.15 -0.76
CA LYS A 156 -2.56 -10.60 -2.13
C LYS A 156 -1.49 -9.75 -2.83
N GLU A 157 -0.65 -9.08 -2.06
CA GLU A 157 0.48 -8.24 -2.47
C GLU A 157 1.74 -9.09 -2.76
N GLN A 158 1.65 -9.92 -3.80
CA GLN A 158 2.64 -10.97 -4.12
C GLN A 158 4.06 -10.43 -4.30
N LEU A 159 4.20 -9.26 -4.92
CA LEU A 159 5.50 -8.63 -5.13
C LEU A 159 6.18 -8.33 -3.78
N TYR A 160 5.45 -7.75 -2.84
CA TYR A 160 5.97 -7.42 -1.51
C TYR A 160 6.26 -8.66 -0.68
N ALA A 161 5.40 -9.68 -0.75
CA ALA A 161 5.68 -10.97 -0.14
C ALA A 161 7.01 -11.56 -0.65
N LYS A 162 7.27 -11.53 -1.97
CA LYS A 162 8.56 -11.96 -2.54
C LYS A 162 9.72 -11.10 -2.03
N ILE A 163 9.57 -9.77 -2.00
CA ILE A 163 10.62 -8.85 -1.51
C ILE A 163 11.00 -9.18 -0.06
N PHE A 164 10.01 -9.33 0.82
CA PHE A 164 10.26 -9.63 2.23
C PHE A 164 10.82 -11.04 2.44
N LEU A 165 10.39 -12.05 1.66
CA LEU A 165 10.99 -13.39 1.67
C LEU A 165 12.48 -13.38 1.27
N HIS A 166 12.84 -12.62 0.23
CA HIS A 166 14.23 -12.46 -0.18
C HIS A 166 15.05 -11.77 0.91
N ARG A 167 14.48 -10.74 1.54
CA ARG A 167 15.12 -10.04 2.67
C ARG A 167 15.35 -10.96 3.86
N LEU A 168 14.35 -11.72 4.27
CA LEU A 168 14.47 -12.71 5.34
C LEU A 168 15.55 -13.74 5.02
N ALA A 169 15.61 -14.22 3.77
CA ALA A 169 16.66 -15.13 3.34
C ALA A 169 18.07 -14.52 3.44
N MET A 170 18.25 -13.24 3.09
CA MET A 170 19.54 -12.56 3.22
C MET A 170 19.95 -12.34 4.68
N HIS A 171 18.98 -12.09 5.57
CA HIS A 171 19.27 -11.73 6.96
C HIS A 171 19.66 -12.92 7.83
N LEU A 172 19.14 -14.11 7.52
CA LEU A 172 19.43 -15.32 8.28
C LEU A 172 20.88 -15.84 8.13
N ASP A 173 21.74 -15.20 7.33
CA ASP A 173 23.13 -15.64 7.08
C ASP A 173 24.08 -15.23 8.22
N GLY A 174 24.10 -16.09 9.24
CA GLY A 174 25.07 -16.08 10.34
C GLY A 174 24.58 -16.92 11.52
N HIS A 175 23.27 -16.91 11.76
CA HIS A 175 22.65 -17.67 12.84
C HIS A 175 21.87 -18.87 12.29
N LEU A 176 22.27 -20.06 12.74
CA LEU A 176 21.54 -21.31 12.56
C LEU A 176 20.32 -21.40 13.49
N ASN A 177 19.85 -20.28 14.06
CA ASN A 177 18.55 -20.28 14.74
C ASN A 177 17.57 -20.87 13.75
N PRO A 178 16.99 -22.01 14.08
CA PRO A 178 16.32 -22.79 13.08
C PRO A 178 15.05 -22.00 12.76
N LEU A 179 14.89 -21.64 11.50
CA LEU A 179 13.83 -20.78 10.95
C LEU A 179 12.42 -21.06 11.51
N HIS A 180 12.20 -22.25 12.07
CA HIS A 180 10.98 -22.60 12.81
C HIS A 180 10.78 -21.84 14.14
N GLU A 181 11.85 -21.50 14.86
CA GLU A 181 11.79 -20.70 16.10
C GLU A 181 11.39 -19.26 15.77
N VAL A 182 12.03 -18.67 14.75
CA VAL A 182 11.77 -17.29 14.31
C VAL A 182 10.42 -17.14 13.64
N ALA A 183 9.99 -18.17 12.91
CA ALA A 183 8.71 -18.11 12.21
C ALA A 183 7.52 -18.34 13.13
N ASP A 184 7.68 -18.88 14.35
CA ASP A 184 6.64 -19.24 15.33
C ASP A 184 5.20 -19.43 14.77
N GLY A 185 5.05 -20.31 13.78
CA GLY A 185 3.75 -20.57 13.13
C GLY A 185 3.23 -19.50 12.14
N LEU A 186 3.85 -18.32 12.05
CA LEU A 186 3.58 -17.28 11.05
C LEU A 186 3.85 -17.76 9.62
N LEU A 187 4.95 -18.49 9.40
CA LEU A 187 5.30 -19.01 8.06
C LEU A 187 4.94 -20.49 7.92
N ASP A 188 4.21 -20.81 6.86
CA ASP A 188 3.94 -22.20 6.49
C ASP A 188 5.21 -22.94 5.97
N VAL A 189 5.15 -24.27 5.95
CA VAL A 189 6.28 -25.13 5.52
C VAL A 189 6.75 -24.81 4.09
N SER A 190 5.86 -24.38 3.21
CA SER A 190 6.23 -24.01 1.84
C SER A 190 7.06 -22.71 1.81
N GLN A 191 6.72 -21.73 2.65
CA GLN A 191 7.49 -20.50 2.80
C GLN A 191 8.85 -20.77 3.43
N ILE A 192 8.90 -21.59 4.48
CA ILE A 192 10.16 -22.00 5.12
C ILE A 192 11.09 -22.66 4.09
N ARG A 193 10.56 -23.60 3.28
CA ARG A 193 11.33 -24.22 2.18
C ARG A 193 11.78 -23.20 1.14
N ARG A 194 10.93 -22.23 0.80
CA ARG A 194 11.27 -21.17 -0.16
C ARG A 194 12.42 -20.30 0.36
N VAL A 195 12.37 -19.87 1.62
CA VAL A 195 13.46 -19.12 2.26
C VAL A 195 14.75 -19.92 2.24
N GLN A 196 14.71 -21.22 2.58
CA GLN A 196 15.88 -22.10 2.51
C GLN A 196 16.44 -22.24 1.08
N GLY A 197 15.57 -22.37 0.07
CA GLY A 197 15.97 -22.43 -1.33
C GLY A 197 16.64 -21.14 -1.80
N LEU A 198 16.08 -19.99 -1.43
CA LEU A 198 16.67 -18.67 -1.70
C LEU A 198 18.05 -18.55 -1.06
N ARG A 199 18.20 -18.95 0.20
CA ARG A 199 19.49 -18.97 0.91
C ARG A 199 20.52 -19.82 0.20
N GLN A 200 20.15 -21.05 -0.16
CA GLN A 200 21.06 -21.96 -0.85
C GLN A 200 21.49 -21.41 -2.21
N SER A 201 20.56 -20.83 -2.97
CA SER A 201 20.85 -20.17 -4.25
C SER A 201 21.82 -19.01 -4.08
N MET A 202 21.61 -18.15 -3.09
CA MET A 202 22.51 -17.03 -2.80
C MET A 202 23.90 -17.50 -2.39
N ARG A 203 24.02 -18.54 -1.56
CA ARG A 203 25.32 -19.11 -1.17
C ARG A 203 26.10 -19.68 -2.34
N VAL A 204 25.43 -20.37 -3.27
CA VAL A 204 26.07 -20.89 -4.49
C VAL A 204 26.59 -19.72 -5.32
N GLN A 205 25.78 -18.68 -5.53
CA GLN A 205 26.21 -17.47 -6.26
C GLN A 205 27.39 -16.77 -5.58
N ILE A 206 27.38 -16.64 -4.25
CA ILE A 206 28.49 -16.06 -3.48
C ILE A 206 29.75 -16.92 -3.62
N ALA A 207 29.62 -18.25 -3.56
CA ALA A 207 30.76 -19.16 -3.71
C ALA A 207 31.36 -19.10 -5.12
N ASP A 208 30.52 -19.03 -6.16
CA ASP A 208 30.97 -18.88 -7.55
C ASP A 208 31.69 -17.55 -7.75
N ILE A 209 31.14 -16.45 -7.21
CA ILE A 209 31.79 -15.14 -7.21
C ILE A 209 33.13 -15.19 -6.47
N ALA A 210 33.18 -15.82 -5.29
CA ALA A 210 34.40 -15.93 -4.51
C ALA A 210 35.46 -16.76 -5.24
N HIS A 211 35.07 -17.85 -5.91
CA HIS A 211 35.95 -18.67 -6.73
C HIS A 211 36.57 -17.86 -7.87
N ASP A 212 35.75 -17.12 -8.62
CA ASP A 212 36.22 -16.26 -9.72
C ASP A 212 37.17 -15.15 -9.24
N LEU A 213 36.99 -14.65 -8.01
CA LEU A 213 37.87 -13.64 -7.41
C LEU A 213 39.23 -14.18 -6.95
N ILE A 214 39.31 -15.48 -6.62
CA ILE A 214 40.51 -16.10 -6.06
C ILE A 214 41.45 -16.62 -7.16
N GLU A 215 40.95 -16.91 -8.37
CA GLU A 215 41.78 -17.41 -9.47
C GLU A 215 42.83 -16.37 -9.96
N PRO A 216 44.14 -16.63 -9.78
CA PRO A 216 45.19 -15.68 -10.17
C PRO A 216 45.24 -15.51 -11.70
N GLY A 217 44.97 -14.30 -12.20
CA GLY A 217 45.20 -13.93 -13.60
C GLY A 217 43.96 -13.48 -14.38
N ARG A 218 42.75 -13.58 -13.83
CA ARG A 218 41.55 -12.97 -14.42
C ARG A 218 41.42 -11.49 -14.00
N GLN A 219 41.47 -10.57 -14.97
CA GLN A 219 40.99 -9.21 -14.76
C GLN A 219 39.46 -9.27 -14.59
N CYS A 220 38.99 -9.26 -13.35
CA CYS A 220 37.57 -9.20 -13.06
C CYS A 220 37.04 -7.80 -13.40
N SER A 221 36.35 -7.67 -14.53
CA SER A 221 35.40 -6.58 -14.76
C SER A 221 34.08 -7.02 -14.14
N PHE A 222 33.75 -6.46 -12.97
CA PHE A 222 32.52 -6.79 -12.25
C PHE A 222 31.31 -6.31 -13.06
N ILE A 223 30.65 -7.23 -13.74
CA ILE A 223 29.25 -7.09 -14.14
C ILE A 223 28.53 -8.18 -13.37
N VAL A 224 27.88 -7.84 -12.26
CA VAL A 224 26.92 -8.76 -11.65
C VAL A 224 25.75 -8.84 -12.62
N MET A 225 25.79 -9.85 -13.50
CA MET A 225 24.69 -10.13 -14.39
C MET A 225 23.60 -10.81 -13.58
N PHE A 226 22.63 -10.02 -13.12
CA PHE A 226 21.37 -10.58 -12.69
C PHE A 226 20.68 -11.11 -13.95
N THR A 227 20.82 -12.40 -14.21
CA THR A 227 20.10 -13.03 -15.31
C THR A 227 18.63 -13.11 -14.94
N ALA A 228 17.74 -12.93 -15.91
CA ALA A 228 16.31 -13.13 -15.70
C ALA A 228 15.98 -14.58 -15.30
N GLU A 229 16.94 -15.50 -15.26
CA GLU A 229 16.75 -16.90 -14.87
C GLU A 229 16.83 -17.13 -13.35
N ASN A 230 17.37 -16.17 -12.59
CA ASN A 230 17.40 -16.26 -11.12
C ASN A 230 16.23 -15.45 -10.50
N GLU A 231 15.68 -15.90 -9.36
CA GLU A 231 14.50 -15.27 -8.74
C GLU A 231 14.73 -13.77 -8.44
N PHE A 232 15.95 -13.39 -8.06
CA PHE A 232 16.32 -12.00 -7.80
C PHE A 232 16.33 -11.14 -9.07
N GLY A 233 16.85 -11.66 -10.18
CA GLY A 233 16.86 -11.02 -11.49
C GLY A 233 15.47 -10.97 -12.10
N HIS A 234 14.65 -12.00 -11.91
CA HIS A 234 13.21 -11.96 -12.21
C HIS A 234 12.51 -10.84 -11.44
N LEU A 235 12.76 -10.73 -10.13
CA LEU A 235 12.20 -9.67 -9.30
C LEU A 235 12.66 -8.27 -9.74
N LEU A 236 13.93 -8.11 -10.09
CA LEU A 236 14.44 -6.85 -10.68
C LEU A 236 13.76 -6.52 -12.01
N VAL A 237 13.56 -7.51 -12.87
CA VAL A 237 12.87 -7.34 -14.15
C VAL A 237 11.39 -7.01 -13.94
N GLU A 238 10.71 -7.63 -12.97
CA GLU A 238 9.33 -7.29 -12.57
C GLU A 238 9.25 -5.82 -12.11
N LEU A 239 10.12 -5.40 -11.20
CA LEU A 239 10.18 -4.01 -10.72
C LEU A 239 10.45 -3.00 -11.84
N VAL A 240 11.31 -3.33 -12.79
CA VAL A 240 11.57 -2.45 -13.95
C VAL A 240 10.36 -2.41 -14.90
N LYS A 241 9.70 -3.55 -15.15
CA LYS A 241 8.50 -3.63 -16.00
C LYS A 241 7.33 -2.83 -15.43
N GLU A 242 7.17 -2.83 -14.11
CA GLU A 242 6.17 -2.04 -13.39
C GLU A 242 6.53 -0.54 -13.29
N GLN A 243 7.57 -0.08 -14.01
CA GLN A 243 8.07 1.30 -13.95
C GLN A 243 8.49 1.73 -12.53
N ARG A 244 9.12 0.82 -11.77
CA ARG A 244 9.60 1.07 -10.39
C ARG A 244 11.14 1.02 -10.29
N PRO A 245 11.88 1.80 -11.10
CA PRO A 245 13.35 1.69 -11.19
C PRO A 245 14.07 2.04 -9.89
N HIS A 246 13.50 2.92 -9.06
CA HIS A 246 14.06 3.25 -7.74
C HIS A 246 14.09 2.04 -6.80
N GLN A 247 13.04 1.21 -6.82
CA GLN A 247 12.97 -0.01 -6.01
C GLN A 247 13.97 -1.06 -6.50
N ALA A 248 14.14 -1.19 -7.81
CA ALA A 248 15.15 -2.05 -8.40
C ALA A 248 16.57 -1.64 -7.96
N ILE A 249 16.89 -0.33 -8.01
CA ILE A 249 18.19 0.20 -7.57
C ILE A 249 18.43 -0.07 -6.08
N LEU A 250 17.42 0.16 -5.23
CA LEU A 250 17.52 -0.11 -3.79
C LEU A 250 17.73 -1.60 -3.53
N LEU A 251 16.99 -2.48 -4.20
CA LEU A 251 17.14 -3.92 -4.09
C LEU A 251 18.56 -4.38 -4.44
N VAL A 252 19.13 -3.87 -5.54
CA VAL A 252 20.54 -4.13 -5.91
C VAL A 252 21.50 -3.61 -4.84
N LYS A 253 21.32 -2.37 -4.38
CA LYS A 253 22.17 -1.76 -3.35
C LYS A 253 22.20 -2.62 -2.09
N ARG A 254 21.03 -3.07 -1.62
CA ARG A 254 20.90 -3.92 -0.43
C ARG A 254 21.55 -5.28 -0.61
N PHE A 255 21.35 -5.92 -1.76
CA PHE A 255 22.04 -7.17 -2.08
C PHE A 255 23.57 -7.02 -1.98
N VAL A 256 24.11 -5.91 -2.47
CA VAL A 256 25.56 -5.63 -2.36
C VAL A 256 26.00 -5.37 -0.91
N GLU A 257 25.20 -4.65 -0.11
CA GLU A 257 25.47 -4.44 1.32
C GLU A 257 25.48 -5.78 2.09
N SER A 258 24.50 -6.66 1.84
CA SER A 258 24.43 -8.00 2.43
C SER A 258 25.61 -8.88 2.00
N LEU A 259 25.98 -8.84 0.73
CA LEU A 259 27.20 -9.49 0.20
C LEU A 259 28.45 -9.01 0.95
N GLN A 260 28.61 -7.70 1.09
CA GLN A 260 29.75 -7.11 1.76
C GLN A 260 29.81 -7.54 3.22
N TYR A 261 28.67 -7.62 3.91
CA TYR A 261 28.59 -8.11 5.30
C TYR A 261 28.94 -9.60 5.40
N CYS A 262 28.37 -10.45 4.55
CA CYS A 262 28.67 -11.89 4.52
C CYS A 262 30.17 -12.14 4.29
N ILE A 263 30.79 -11.37 3.39
CA ILE A 263 32.23 -11.43 3.14
C ILE A 263 33.04 -11.00 4.38
N CYS A 264 32.56 -10.01 5.14
CA CYS A 264 33.24 -9.54 6.35
C CYS A 264 33.18 -10.53 7.52
N ASN A 265 32.09 -11.31 7.64
CA ASN A 265 31.83 -12.18 8.80
C ASN A 265 32.10 -13.67 8.57
N ALA A 266 32.52 -14.08 7.37
CA ALA A 266 32.97 -15.45 7.13
C ALA A 266 34.29 -15.71 7.90
N GLU A 267 34.19 -16.25 9.13
CA GLU A 267 35.32 -16.55 10.03
C GLU A 267 36.36 -17.51 9.43
N SER A 268 35.97 -18.36 8.47
CA SER A 268 36.89 -19.24 7.74
C SER A 268 37.62 -18.56 6.57
N ALA A 269 37.25 -17.32 6.22
CA ALA A 269 37.80 -16.56 5.10
C ALA A 269 38.61 -15.31 5.53
N VAL A 270 38.79 -15.10 6.84
CA VAL A 270 39.44 -13.91 7.45
C VAL A 270 40.90 -13.74 7.03
N GLY A 271 41.59 -14.82 6.65
CA GLY A 271 42.97 -14.72 6.14
C GLY A 271 43.05 -14.17 4.70
N PHE A 272 42.08 -14.52 3.85
CA PHE A 272 42.19 -14.36 2.40
C PHE A 272 41.27 -13.26 1.84
N CYS A 273 40.02 -13.17 2.30
CA CYS A 273 39.08 -12.12 1.90
C CYS A 273 39.54 -10.73 2.38
N THR A 274 40.16 -10.64 3.56
CA THR A 274 40.73 -9.38 4.07
C THR A 274 41.93 -8.92 3.25
N ALA A 275 42.72 -9.84 2.66
CA ALA A 275 43.84 -9.50 1.78
C ALA A 275 43.35 -9.03 0.40
N ALA A 276 42.32 -9.67 -0.15
CA ALA A 276 41.69 -9.29 -1.42
C ALA A 276 40.95 -7.93 -1.30
N ALA A 277 40.17 -7.74 -0.24
CA ALA A 277 39.48 -6.47 0.04
C ALA A 277 40.46 -5.32 0.31
N LYS A 278 41.54 -5.56 1.08
CA LYS A 278 42.60 -4.55 1.27
C LYS A 278 43.36 -4.24 -0.04
N ARG A 279 43.49 -5.19 -0.97
CA ARG A 279 44.06 -4.95 -2.30
C ARG A 279 43.15 -4.11 -3.18
N ALA A 280 41.85 -4.40 -3.21
CA ALA A 280 40.86 -3.65 -3.98
C ALA A 280 40.81 -2.17 -3.53
N VAL A 281 40.80 -1.92 -2.23
CA VAL A 281 40.84 -0.55 -1.66
C VAL A 281 42.19 0.13 -1.91
N LYS A 282 43.32 -0.57 -1.74
CA LYS A 282 44.68 -0.01 -1.97
C LYS A 282 44.95 0.34 -3.44
N HIS A 283 44.23 -0.26 -4.39
CA HIS A 283 44.33 0.03 -5.83
C HIS A 283 43.21 0.95 -6.36
N GLY A 284 42.43 1.58 -5.48
CA GLY A 284 41.44 2.60 -5.88
C GLY A 284 40.14 2.05 -6.47
N PHE A 285 39.81 0.78 -6.25
CA PHE A 285 38.51 0.23 -6.64
C PHE A 285 37.45 0.65 -5.61
N ALA A 286 36.78 1.78 -5.88
CA ALA A 286 35.49 2.06 -5.31
C ALA A 286 34.43 1.28 -6.11
N LEU A 287 33.56 0.59 -5.38
CA LEU A 287 32.38 -0.07 -5.92
C LEU A 287 31.52 1.00 -6.65
N VAL A 288 31.31 0.76 -7.95
CA VAL A 288 30.59 1.59 -8.95
C VAL A 288 31.34 2.81 -9.52
N HIS A 289 31.98 2.63 -10.70
CA HIS A 289 31.83 3.59 -11.82
C HIS A 289 32.26 3.01 -13.18
N THR A 290 31.45 3.32 -14.20
CA THR A 290 31.53 2.99 -15.64
C THR A 290 32.41 3.95 -16.47
N PHE A 291 33.25 3.46 -17.40
CA PHE A 291 33.20 3.74 -18.87
C PHE A 291 34.26 2.96 -19.70
N SER A 292 34.01 2.93 -21.01
CA SER A 292 34.34 1.93 -22.05
C SER A 292 35.72 2.04 -22.74
N HIS A 293 36.25 0.91 -23.28
CA HIS A 293 36.39 0.73 -24.74
C HIS A 293 36.73 -0.72 -25.19
N SER A 294 35.85 -1.24 -26.04
CA SER A 294 36.11 -2.13 -27.19
C SER A 294 36.56 -3.60 -26.96
N ARG A 295 35.68 -4.56 -27.25
CA ARG A 295 35.54 -5.30 -28.53
C ARG A 295 34.84 -6.66 -28.28
N GLY A 296 33.72 -6.86 -28.98
CA GLY A 296 33.26 -8.13 -29.54
C GLY A 296 33.00 -9.30 -28.58
N PHE A 297 31.73 -9.51 -28.22
CA PHE A 297 31.20 -10.85 -27.97
C PHE A 297 29.78 -10.95 -28.55
N THR A 298 29.57 -11.98 -29.38
CA THR A 298 28.27 -12.38 -29.93
C THR A 298 27.79 -13.61 -29.14
N SER A 299 26.80 -13.43 -28.28
CA SER A 299 25.89 -14.50 -27.85
C SER A 299 24.51 -13.91 -27.54
N PRO A 300 23.40 -14.65 -27.74
CA PRO A 300 22.05 -14.15 -27.54
C PRO A 300 21.67 -14.28 -26.06
N GLY A 301 22.02 -13.28 -25.26
CA GLY A 301 21.48 -13.08 -23.92
C GLY A 301 21.06 -11.62 -23.80
N THR A 302 19.83 -11.35 -23.40
CA THR A 302 19.37 -9.98 -23.13
C THR A 302 20.11 -9.45 -21.91
N VAL A 303 21.11 -8.59 -22.12
CA VAL A 303 21.83 -7.89 -21.06
C VAL A 303 21.14 -6.55 -20.80
N LEU A 304 20.59 -6.36 -19.60
CA LEU A 304 20.07 -5.07 -19.15
C LEU A 304 21.22 -4.23 -18.60
N TYR A 305 21.62 -3.22 -19.36
CA TYR A 305 22.52 -2.16 -18.87
C TYR A 305 21.68 -1.03 -18.30
N PHE A 306 21.82 -0.72 -17.00
CA PHE A 306 21.27 0.51 -16.44
C PHE A 306 22.20 1.68 -16.80
N PHE A 307 21.77 2.51 -17.75
CA PHE A 307 22.33 3.84 -17.98
C PHE A 307 21.33 4.87 -17.44
N ILE A 308 21.72 5.64 -16.42
CA ILE A 308 20.93 6.79 -15.95
C ILE A 308 21.59 8.05 -16.52
N PRO A 309 21.04 8.67 -17.58
CA PRO A 309 21.55 9.96 -18.05
C PRO A 309 21.01 11.09 -17.16
N PHE A 310 21.90 11.85 -16.52
CA PHE A 310 21.58 13.19 -16.06
C PHE A 310 21.59 14.12 -17.27
N ALA A 311 20.39 14.48 -17.76
CA ALA A 311 20.25 15.52 -18.77
C ALA A 311 20.37 16.91 -18.10
N SER A 312 21.30 17.72 -18.59
CA SER A 312 21.37 19.16 -18.31
C SER A 312 20.24 19.89 -19.04
N PRO A 313 19.57 20.90 -18.43
CA PRO A 313 18.48 21.61 -19.07
C PRO A 313 19.02 22.73 -19.97
N SER A 314 19.01 22.54 -21.29
CA SER A 314 19.16 23.63 -22.27
C SER A 314 18.71 23.17 -23.66
N GLY A 315 17.57 23.65 -24.16
CA GLY A 315 17.24 23.49 -25.59
C GLY A 315 15.76 23.70 -25.94
N LEU A 316 15.48 24.83 -26.57
CA LEU A 316 14.17 25.38 -26.94
C LEU A 316 13.32 24.57 -27.96
N LEU A 317 11.99 24.68 -27.76
CA LEU A 317 10.87 24.88 -28.70
C LEU A 317 10.81 24.13 -30.05
N SER A 318 9.72 23.38 -30.24
CA SER A 318 8.83 23.57 -31.41
C SER A 318 7.42 23.02 -31.15
N GLN A 319 6.39 23.80 -31.50
CA GLN A 319 4.96 23.48 -31.38
C GLN A 319 4.46 22.63 -32.57
N PRO A 320 3.29 21.99 -32.45
CA PRO A 320 2.41 21.68 -33.59
C PRO A 320 1.04 22.40 -33.52
N PRO A 321 0.27 22.41 -34.63
CA PRO A 321 -0.61 23.52 -34.97
C PRO A 321 -2.06 23.39 -34.48
N SER A 322 -2.68 24.56 -34.38
CA SER A 322 -4.10 24.82 -34.13
C SER A 322 -5.01 24.19 -35.19
N TYR A 323 -6.08 23.52 -34.75
CA TYR A 323 -7.25 23.24 -35.59
C TYR A 323 -8.40 24.17 -35.20
N LEU A 324 -8.85 24.93 -36.19
CA LEU A 324 -10.11 25.69 -36.20
C LEU A 324 -11.25 24.76 -36.59
N TYR A 325 -12.36 24.79 -35.85
CA TYR A 325 -13.69 24.59 -36.41
C TYR A 325 -14.66 25.63 -35.85
N SER A 326 -15.28 26.35 -36.78
CA SER A 326 -16.52 27.11 -36.61
C SER A 326 -17.66 26.17 -36.96
N LEU A 327 -18.75 26.16 -36.17
CA LEU A 327 -20.09 25.84 -36.65
C LEU A 327 -21.16 26.41 -35.70
N SER A 328 -22.24 26.84 -36.35
CA SER A 328 -23.32 27.71 -35.91
C SER A 328 -24.32 27.06 -34.96
N SER A 329 -24.84 27.90 -34.05
CA SER A 329 -26.09 27.82 -33.29
C SER A 329 -27.13 26.79 -33.76
N GLY A 330 -27.17 25.66 -33.06
CA GLY A 330 -28.34 24.82 -32.87
C GLY A 330 -28.24 24.23 -31.46
N ASN A 331 -29.27 24.39 -30.64
CA ASN A 331 -29.29 23.85 -29.27
C ASN A 331 -29.30 22.32 -29.33
N ILE A 332 -28.11 21.72 -29.31
CA ILE A 332 -27.93 20.29 -29.11
C ILE A 332 -28.22 20.03 -27.63
N MET A 333 -29.32 19.34 -27.37
CA MET A 333 -29.62 18.81 -26.05
C MET A 333 -28.66 17.65 -25.81
N VAL A 334 -27.53 17.92 -25.15
CA VAL A 334 -26.54 16.90 -24.78
C VAL A 334 -27.17 16.04 -23.68
N VAL A 335 -27.52 14.79 -24.01
CA VAL A 335 -27.91 13.80 -23.01
C VAL A 335 -26.61 13.34 -22.36
N LEU A 336 -26.44 13.67 -21.08
CA LEU A 336 -25.29 13.23 -20.30
C LEU A 336 -25.48 11.76 -19.90
N ASP A 337 -24.42 10.98 -20.03
CA ASP A 337 -24.40 9.59 -19.55
C ASP A 337 -24.24 9.59 -18.03
N THR A 338 -25.00 8.78 -17.31
CA THR A 338 -24.94 8.73 -15.84
C THR A 338 -24.23 7.47 -15.41
N GLU A 339 -23.06 7.63 -14.79
CA GLU A 339 -22.28 6.59 -14.16
C GLU A 339 -22.68 6.47 -12.68
N LEU A 340 -22.96 5.25 -12.23
CA LEU A 340 -23.34 4.98 -10.84
C LEU A 340 -22.07 4.68 -10.04
N LEU A 341 -21.61 5.62 -9.22
CA LEU A 341 -20.55 5.36 -8.22
C LEU A 341 -21.13 4.75 -6.92
N TYR A 342 -22.44 4.91 -6.74
CA TYR A 342 -23.16 4.34 -5.60
C TYR A 342 -24.62 4.06 -5.95
N ASP A 343 -25.09 2.87 -5.58
CA ASP A 343 -26.43 2.36 -5.90
C ASP A 343 -27.57 3.12 -5.20
N THR A 344 -27.24 3.81 -4.11
CA THR A 344 -28.16 4.59 -3.27
C THR A 344 -27.76 6.06 -3.18
N GLY A 345 -27.05 6.58 -4.19
CA GLY A 345 -26.61 7.97 -4.20
C GLY A 345 -27.77 8.98 -4.27
N ASP A 346 -27.60 10.11 -3.58
CA ASP A 346 -28.59 11.19 -3.51
C ASP A 346 -28.12 12.48 -4.23
N VAL A 347 -26.91 12.45 -4.83
CA VAL A 347 -26.29 13.58 -5.51
C VAL A 347 -25.76 13.16 -6.88
N LEU A 348 -26.01 13.96 -7.91
CA LEU A 348 -25.44 13.84 -9.25
C LEU A 348 -24.33 14.87 -9.42
N LEU A 349 -23.07 14.44 -9.42
CA LEU A 349 -21.94 15.32 -9.65
C LEU A 349 -21.64 15.45 -11.14
N VAL A 350 -21.40 16.68 -11.60
CA VAL A 350 -20.96 17.00 -12.96
C VAL A 350 -19.54 17.55 -12.90
N PRO A 351 -18.52 16.86 -13.44
CA PRO A 351 -17.13 17.30 -13.32
C PRO A 351 -16.81 18.39 -14.34
N GLY A 352 -17.12 19.64 -13.98
CA GLY A 352 -16.81 20.80 -14.79
C GLY A 352 -17.76 21.05 -15.97
N GLU A 353 -17.56 22.20 -16.62
CA GLU A 353 -18.38 22.63 -17.75
C GLU A 353 -18.04 21.81 -19.01
N GLY A 354 -19.07 21.30 -19.69
CA GLY A 354 -18.90 20.47 -20.89
C GLY A 354 -18.55 19.01 -20.60
N ALA A 355 -18.62 18.55 -19.34
CA ALA A 355 -18.61 17.13 -19.02
C ALA A 355 -19.71 16.41 -19.80
N ASN A 356 -19.41 15.23 -20.31
CA ASN A 356 -20.38 14.33 -20.97
C ASN A 356 -20.91 13.23 -20.04
N LYS A 357 -20.44 13.22 -18.79
CA LYS A 357 -20.80 12.24 -17.75
C LYS A 357 -21.32 12.93 -16.49
N ARG A 358 -22.20 12.23 -15.79
CA ARG A 358 -22.68 12.52 -14.43
C ARG A 358 -22.35 11.35 -13.53
N TYR A 359 -22.04 11.64 -12.27
CA TYR A 359 -21.74 10.61 -11.28
C TYR A 359 -22.80 10.62 -10.19
N LEU A 360 -23.58 9.55 -10.06
CA LEU A 360 -24.46 9.39 -8.91
C LEU A 360 -23.62 8.93 -7.72
N ALA A 361 -23.53 9.78 -6.71
CA ALA A 361 -22.65 9.63 -5.56
C ALA A 361 -23.41 9.76 -4.24
N SER A 362 -22.85 9.17 -3.18
CA SER A 362 -23.38 9.35 -1.83
C SER A 362 -22.83 10.64 -1.22
N PRO A 363 -23.67 11.60 -0.79
CA PRO A 363 -23.22 12.80 -0.09
C PRO A 363 -22.50 12.46 1.22
N PHE A 364 -22.83 11.31 1.82
CA PHE A 364 -22.20 10.79 3.02
C PHE A 364 -20.76 10.34 2.73
N VAL A 365 -20.53 9.55 1.68
CA VAL A 365 -19.18 9.11 1.27
C VAL A 365 -18.32 10.31 0.89
N LEU A 366 -18.87 11.26 0.14
CA LEU A 366 -18.18 12.50 -0.23
C LEU A 366 -17.83 13.36 0.99
N GLY A 367 -18.77 13.53 1.92
CA GLY A 367 -18.54 14.30 3.14
C GLY A 367 -17.56 13.63 4.11
N PHE A 368 -17.47 12.31 4.07
CA PHE A 368 -16.48 11.55 4.80
C PHE A 368 -15.07 11.73 4.20
N ALA A 369 -14.96 11.71 2.87
CA ALA A 369 -13.69 11.87 2.18
C ALA A 369 -13.19 13.34 2.12
N SER A 370 -14.07 14.32 2.32
CA SER A 370 -13.73 15.74 2.15
C SER A 370 -14.54 16.66 3.10
N PRO A 371 -13.88 17.51 3.90
CA PRO A 371 -14.58 18.51 4.71
C PRO A 371 -15.30 19.55 3.84
N VAL A 372 -14.86 19.77 2.60
CA VAL A 372 -15.51 20.68 1.64
C VAL A 372 -16.84 20.11 1.19
N PHE A 373 -16.89 18.84 0.78
CA PHE A 373 -18.15 18.18 0.43
C PHE A 373 -19.09 18.08 1.63
N LYS A 374 -18.55 17.80 2.82
CA LYS A 374 -19.32 17.80 4.06
C LYS A 374 -19.97 19.15 4.33
N ALA A 375 -19.23 20.24 4.16
CA ALA A 375 -19.79 21.58 4.28
C ALA A 375 -20.86 21.80 3.21
N MET A 376 -20.56 21.50 1.94
CA MET A 376 -21.47 21.65 0.80
C MET A 376 -22.81 20.93 1.00
N PHE A 377 -22.80 19.72 1.54
CA PHE A 377 -24.02 18.93 1.77
C PHE A 377 -24.65 19.13 3.15
N SER A 378 -24.18 20.10 3.93
CA SER A 378 -24.82 20.49 5.19
C SER A 378 -25.99 21.46 4.97
N ASP A 379 -26.85 21.63 5.98
CA ASP A 379 -27.98 22.56 5.96
C ASP A 379 -27.58 24.04 5.78
N ARG A 380 -26.28 24.36 5.80
CA ARG A 380 -25.77 25.72 5.62
C ARG A 380 -25.76 26.17 4.15
N TYR A 381 -25.79 25.24 3.21
CA TYR A 381 -25.70 25.50 1.78
C TYR A 381 -26.94 25.02 1.05
N ALA A 382 -27.20 25.57 -0.13
CA ALA A 382 -28.41 25.25 -0.89
C ALA A 382 -28.42 23.79 -1.36
N GLU A 383 -27.25 23.18 -1.45
CA GLU A 383 -26.99 21.82 -1.89
C GLU A 383 -27.37 20.78 -0.82
N GLY A 384 -27.33 21.11 0.48
CA GLY A 384 -27.55 20.14 1.56
C GLY A 384 -29.00 19.73 1.87
N PRO A 385 -29.96 20.64 2.07
CA PRO A 385 -31.32 20.27 2.51
C PRO A 385 -32.10 19.45 1.47
N HIS A 386 -32.88 18.45 1.87
CA HIS A 386 -33.74 17.66 0.96
C HIS A 386 -33.00 16.79 -0.08
N LEU A 387 -31.85 16.22 0.28
CA LEU A 387 -31.21 15.17 -0.53
C LEU A 387 -32.11 13.93 -0.58
N SER A 388 -32.32 13.38 -1.78
CA SER A 388 -33.14 12.18 -1.99
C SER A 388 -32.75 11.47 -3.27
N SER A 389 -32.59 10.16 -3.21
CA SER A 389 -32.38 9.28 -4.36
C SER A 389 -33.49 9.35 -5.40
N SER A 390 -34.71 9.73 -5.00
CA SER A 390 -35.85 9.92 -5.91
C SER A 390 -35.77 11.22 -6.73
N SER A 391 -34.96 12.18 -6.28
CA SER A 391 -34.73 13.47 -6.96
C SER A 391 -33.34 13.98 -6.61
N PRO A 392 -32.27 13.36 -7.14
CA PRO A 392 -30.90 13.70 -6.77
C PRO A 392 -30.59 15.15 -7.11
N LYS A 393 -29.84 15.82 -6.24
CA LYS A 393 -29.39 17.20 -6.52
C LYS A 393 -28.15 17.20 -7.40
N GLU A 394 -28.04 18.21 -8.26
CA GLU A 394 -26.96 18.32 -9.25
C GLU A 394 -26.11 19.58 -9.00
N PRO A 395 -25.18 19.57 -8.02
CA PRO A 395 -24.28 20.70 -7.80
C PRO A 395 -23.26 20.80 -8.94
N LEU A 396 -23.03 22.02 -9.43
CA LEU A 396 -22.03 22.30 -10.46
C LEU A 396 -20.66 22.52 -9.83
N LEU A 397 -19.72 21.61 -10.07
CA LEU A 397 -18.34 21.73 -9.63
C LEU A 397 -17.53 22.48 -10.70
N GLN A 398 -17.67 23.81 -10.72
CA GLN A 398 -17.03 24.66 -11.72
C GLN A 398 -15.51 24.81 -11.46
N GLY A 399 -14.77 24.88 -12.57
CA GLY A 399 -13.33 25.19 -12.57
C GLY A 399 -12.41 24.00 -12.34
N ASP A 400 -12.94 22.79 -12.16
CA ASP A 400 -12.14 21.58 -12.03
C ASP A 400 -11.85 20.94 -13.38
N ASP A 401 -10.67 20.37 -13.52
CA ASP A 401 -10.37 19.49 -14.64
C ASP A 401 -11.25 18.24 -14.55
N LYS A 402 -11.95 17.93 -15.65
CA LYS A 402 -13.00 16.90 -15.66
C LYS A 402 -12.46 15.49 -15.45
N GLU A 403 -11.25 15.20 -15.94
CA GLU A 403 -10.61 13.88 -15.80
C GLU A 403 -10.04 13.73 -14.40
N ALA A 404 -9.39 14.78 -13.88
CA ALA A 404 -8.88 14.80 -12.51
C ALA A 404 -10.00 14.62 -11.47
N LEU A 405 -11.10 15.37 -11.59
CA LEU A 405 -12.23 15.25 -10.67
C LEU A 405 -12.95 13.91 -10.80
N THR A 406 -13.13 13.39 -12.01
CA THR A 406 -13.64 12.01 -12.20
C THR A 406 -12.78 11.00 -11.44
N THR A 407 -11.46 11.12 -11.56
CA THR A 407 -10.50 10.24 -10.91
C THR A 407 -10.62 10.35 -9.39
N VAL A 408 -10.65 11.56 -8.84
CA VAL A 408 -10.84 11.81 -7.39
C VAL A 408 -12.15 11.19 -6.89
N LEU A 409 -13.27 11.37 -7.62
CA LEU A 409 -14.57 10.84 -7.20
C LEU A 409 -14.59 9.31 -7.17
N ARG A 410 -13.96 8.64 -8.14
CA ARG A 410 -13.81 7.18 -8.16
C ARG A 410 -12.96 6.69 -6.99
N TYR A 411 -11.83 7.34 -6.71
CA TYR A 411 -11.00 7.04 -5.53
C TYR A 411 -11.77 7.21 -4.22
N MET A 412 -12.53 8.30 -4.06
CA MET A 412 -13.36 8.53 -2.87
C MET A 412 -14.44 7.45 -2.67
N HIS A 413 -14.90 6.83 -3.75
CA HIS A 413 -15.90 5.75 -3.71
C HIS A 413 -15.26 4.35 -3.70
N PHE A 414 -13.94 4.23 -3.64
CA PHE A 414 -13.23 2.95 -3.72
C PHE A 414 -13.57 2.16 -4.99
N GLU A 415 -13.91 2.85 -6.08
CA GLU A 415 -14.06 2.22 -7.39
C GLU A 415 -12.67 2.17 -8.04
N GLU A 416 -11.96 1.07 -7.80
CA GLU A 416 -10.69 0.79 -8.47
C GLU A 416 -10.93 0.39 -9.93
N GLU A 417 -10.66 1.29 -10.87
CA GLU A 417 -10.08 0.87 -12.14
C GLU A 417 -8.56 0.85 -11.97
N ASN A 418 -7.89 -0.22 -12.40
CA ASN A 418 -6.44 -0.47 -12.30
C ASN A 418 -5.53 0.58 -12.99
N ASP A 419 -6.10 1.70 -13.42
CA ASP A 419 -5.40 2.73 -14.16
C ASP A 419 -4.76 3.71 -13.16
N SER A 420 -3.46 3.50 -12.92
CA SER A 420 -2.64 4.49 -12.23
C SER A 420 -2.82 5.85 -12.91
N VAL A 421 -3.03 6.92 -12.12
CA VAL A 421 -3.08 8.30 -12.63
C VAL A 421 -1.85 8.53 -13.51
N PRO A 422 -2.01 8.81 -14.82
CA PRO A 422 -0.88 9.06 -15.69
C PRO A 422 -0.01 10.17 -15.12
N GLY A 423 1.31 10.02 -15.21
CA GLY A 423 2.25 11.01 -14.65
C GLY A 423 2.03 12.44 -15.15
N SER A 424 1.44 12.61 -16.35
CA SER A 424 1.04 13.92 -16.91
C SER A 424 -0.08 14.59 -16.13
N ASP A 425 -0.92 13.81 -15.44
CA ASP A 425 -2.20 14.25 -14.89
C ASP A 425 -2.12 14.42 -13.37
N ILE A 426 -1.02 13.97 -12.75
CA ILE A 426 -0.75 14.10 -11.30
C ILE A 426 -0.93 15.54 -10.83
N TYR A 427 -0.48 16.53 -11.61
CA TYR A 427 -0.63 17.94 -11.22
C TYR A 427 -2.10 18.35 -11.08
N GLN A 428 -2.93 18.03 -12.08
CA GLN A 428 -4.35 18.39 -12.04
C GLN A 428 -5.08 17.59 -10.96
N PHE A 429 -4.75 16.31 -10.81
CA PHE A 429 -5.24 15.47 -9.72
C PHE A 429 -4.93 16.10 -8.35
N SER A 430 -3.68 16.52 -8.12
CA SER A 430 -3.28 17.19 -6.88
C SER A 430 -4.01 18.51 -6.64
N VAL A 431 -4.26 19.30 -7.70
CA VAL A 431 -5.03 20.56 -7.60
C VAL A 431 -6.47 20.28 -7.16
N VAL A 432 -7.11 19.24 -7.72
CA VAL A 432 -8.47 18.85 -7.32
C VAL A 432 -8.49 18.32 -5.89
N CYS A 433 -7.55 17.46 -5.51
CA CYS A 433 -7.41 17.00 -4.12
C CYS A 433 -7.28 18.19 -3.17
N ASP A 434 -6.33 19.11 -3.39
CA ASP A 434 -6.12 20.30 -2.56
C ASP A 434 -7.39 21.17 -2.43
N LYS A 435 -8.13 21.36 -3.54
CA LYS A 435 -9.38 22.13 -3.54
C LYS A 435 -10.45 21.50 -2.66
N TYR A 436 -10.52 20.17 -2.64
CA TYR A 436 -11.48 19.40 -1.84
C TYR A 436 -10.87 18.86 -0.54
N ASN A 437 -9.65 19.29 -0.20
CA ASN A 437 -8.85 18.95 0.97
C ASN A 437 -8.51 17.46 1.09
#